data_AF-A0A9P5X1C1-F1
#
_entry.id   AF-A0A9P5X1C1-F1
#
_cell.length_a   1.000
_cell.length_b   1.000
_cell.length_c   1.000
_cell.angle_alpha   90.00
_cell.angle_beta   90.00
_cell.angle_gamma   90.00
#
_symmetry.space_group_name_H-M   'P 1'
#
loop_
_entity.id
_entity.type
_entity.pdbx_description
1 polymer ?
#
loop_
_entity_poly.entity_id
_entity_poly.type
_entity_poly.pdbx_seq_one_letter_code
_entity_poly.pdbx_strand_id
1 'polypeptide(L)'
;MTFLGGGGTVGAINPLHALDLLYRKILTDIPADVLPTTMRILGLLVLYSPRLSTEDQARFLNLDQAFFYRALQQLHSVVYVPSTDELNSSLHIYHASFSDFLKDSNRCDKFSLNEKAVHYDVALQALHWTENSTPRKAFT
;
A
#
# COMPACT_ATOMS: atom_id res chain seq x y z
N MET A 1 -53.04 15.40 5.49
CA MET A 1 -52.21 15.19 6.69
C MET A 1 -50.78 15.51 6.32
N THR A 2 -50.33 16.66 6.79
CA THR A 2 -48.99 17.23 6.66
C THR A 2 -48.01 16.44 7.52
N PHE A 3 -46.93 15.91 6.93
CA PHE A 3 -45.75 15.47 7.66
C PHE A 3 -44.78 16.65 7.74
N LEU A 4 -44.66 17.24 8.93
CA LEU A 4 -43.63 18.22 9.30
C LEU A 4 -42.85 17.67 10.50
N GLY A 5 -41.53 17.84 10.45
CA GLY A 5 -40.59 17.54 11.52
C GLY A 5 -39.46 16.65 10.99
N GLY A 6 -38.34 17.15 10.47
CA GLY A 6 -37.57 18.29 10.98
C GLY A 6 -36.60 17.77 12.04
N GLY A 7 -35.44 17.29 11.61
CA GLY A 7 -34.40 16.72 12.47
C GLY A 7 -33.10 16.49 11.71
N GLY A 8 -32.62 17.51 10.99
CA GLY A 8 -31.26 17.51 10.47
C GLY A 8 -30.28 17.56 11.63
N THR A 9 -29.70 16.42 11.97
CA THR A 9 -28.62 16.33 12.93
C THR A 9 -27.37 16.96 12.32
N VAL A 10 -27.11 18.21 12.72
CA VAL A 10 -25.79 18.80 12.62
C VAL A 10 -24.82 17.89 13.40
N GLY A 11 -23.92 17.20 12.70
CA GLY A 11 -22.74 16.58 13.33
C GLY A 11 -22.56 15.06 13.20
N ALA A 12 -23.31 14.33 12.38
CA ALA A 12 -22.87 13.00 11.98
C ALA A 12 -21.76 13.16 10.93
N ILE A 13 -20.51 13.29 11.38
CA ILE A 13 -19.35 13.15 10.48
C ILE A 13 -19.55 11.80 9.78
N ASN A 14 -19.71 11.82 8.46
CA ASN A 14 -19.82 10.60 7.68
C ASN A 14 -18.64 9.70 8.08
N PRO A 15 -18.85 8.52 8.67
CA PRO A 15 -17.77 7.69 9.20
C PRO A 15 -16.69 7.40 8.15
N LEU A 16 -17.10 7.28 6.89
CA LEU A 16 -16.19 7.11 5.76
C LEU A 16 -15.32 8.35 5.53
N HIS A 17 -15.89 9.55 5.68
CA HIS A 17 -15.16 10.82 5.59
C HIS A 17 -14.14 10.97 6.73
N ALA A 18 -14.48 10.53 7.95
CA ALA A 18 -13.53 10.52 9.06
C ALA A 18 -12.34 9.59 8.78
N LEU A 19 -12.59 8.40 8.21
CA LEU A 19 -11.54 7.48 7.77
C LEU A 19 -10.68 8.08 6.65
N ASP A 20 -11.29 8.74 5.67
CA ASP A 20 -10.56 9.38 4.58
C ASP A 20 -9.61 10.48 5.09
N LEU A 21 -10.04 11.25 6.09
CA LEU A 21 -9.19 12.24 6.77
C LEU A 21 -8.03 11.57 7.51
N LEU A 22 -8.29 10.46 8.22
CA LEU A 22 -7.26 9.69 8.91
C LEU A 22 -6.23 9.12 7.93
N TYR A 23 -6.68 8.47 6.86
CA TYR A 23 -5.80 7.89 5.84
C TYR A 23 -4.96 8.96 5.15
N ARG A 24 -5.58 10.11 4.81
CA ARG A 24 -4.86 11.25 4.26
C ARG A 24 -3.81 11.79 5.21
N LYS A 25 -4.12 11.86 6.51
CA LYS A 25 -3.17 12.30 7.54
C LYS A 25 -1.98 11.35 7.61
N ILE A 26 -2.22 10.04 7.69
CA ILE A 26 -1.16 9.01 7.69
C ILE A 26 -0.22 9.20 6.49
N LEU A 27 -0.77 9.30 5.28
CA LEU A 27 0.04 9.42 4.05
C LEU A 27 0.74 10.77 3.92
N THR A 28 0.18 11.85 4.50
CA THR A 28 0.79 13.18 4.49
C THR A 28 1.98 13.28 5.46
N ASP A 29 1.97 12.49 6.53
CA ASP A 29 3.08 12.44 7.49
C ASP A 29 4.29 11.63 6.99
N ILE A 30 4.19 11.04 5.79
CA ILE A 30 5.32 10.35 5.14
C ILE A 30 6.25 11.39 4.49
N PRO A 31 7.57 11.31 4.76
CA PRO A 31 8.54 12.18 4.11
C PRO A 31 8.47 12.12 2.58
N ALA A 32 8.59 13.27 1.91
CA ALA A 32 8.42 13.38 0.47
C ALA A 32 9.43 12.55 -0.35
N ASP A 33 10.64 12.33 0.19
CA ASP A 33 11.68 11.46 -0.37
C ASP A 33 11.34 9.96 -0.28
N VAL A 34 10.48 9.59 0.67
CA VAL A 34 10.10 8.21 0.97
C VAL A 34 8.75 7.85 0.35
N LEU A 35 7.84 8.82 0.23
CA LEU A 35 6.47 8.62 -0.24
C LEU A 35 6.35 7.86 -1.57
N PRO A 36 7.16 8.12 -2.63
CA PRO A 36 7.06 7.35 -3.87
C PRO A 36 7.28 5.85 -3.66
N THR A 37 8.22 5.49 -2.79
CA THR A 37 8.52 4.09 -2.42
C THR A 37 7.38 3.49 -1.62
N THR A 38 6.84 4.23 -0.65
CA THR A 38 5.65 3.80 0.10
C THR A 38 4.48 3.52 -0.84
N MET A 39 4.19 4.41 -1.78
CA MET A 39 3.11 4.23 -2.74
C MET A 39 3.34 3.02 -3.67
N ARG A 40 4.59 2.77 -4.04
CA ARG A 40 4.99 1.58 -4.82
C ARG A 40 4.72 0.28 -4.06
N ILE A 41 5.09 0.21 -2.77
CA ILE A 41 4.81 -0.94 -1.91
C ILE A 41 3.29 -1.12 -1.72
N LEU A 42 2.57 -0.03 -1.43
CA LEU A 42 1.10 -0.07 -1.30
C LEU A 42 0.42 -0.55 -2.58
N GLY A 43 0.89 -0.13 -3.75
CA GLY A 43 0.39 -0.61 -5.03
C GLY A 43 0.51 -2.14 -5.18
N LEU A 44 1.67 -2.71 -4.82
CA LEU A 44 1.87 -4.15 -4.82
C LEU A 44 0.89 -4.86 -3.87
N LEU A 45 0.72 -4.36 -2.64
CA LEU A 45 -0.19 -4.96 -1.66
C LEU A 45 -1.65 -4.90 -2.09
N VAL A 46 -2.11 -3.73 -2.54
CA VAL A 46 -3.50 -3.45 -2.88
C VAL A 46 -3.96 -4.20 -4.13
N LEU A 47 -3.08 -4.37 -5.14
CA LEU A 47 -3.44 -5.00 -6.41
C LEU A 47 -3.12 -6.50 -6.46
N TYR A 48 -2.09 -6.96 -5.77
CA TYR A 48 -1.61 -8.35 -5.88
C TYR A 48 -1.65 -9.14 -4.59
N SER A 49 -1.58 -8.47 -3.43
CA SER A 49 -1.60 -9.13 -2.11
C SER A 49 -0.65 -10.35 -2.04
N PRO A 50 0.65 -10.15 -2.35
CA PRO A 50 1.59 -11.24 -2.52
C PRO A 50 1.81 -11.99 -1.21
N ARG A 51 1.86 -13.32 -1.30
CA ARG A 51 2.26 -14.21 -0.19
C ARG A 51 3.77 -14.39 -0.15
N LEU A 52 4.48 -13.27 -0.16
CA LEU A 52 5.95 -13.21 -0.13
C LEU A 52 6.42 -12.69 1.23
N SER A 53 7.58 -13.17 1.69
CA SER A 53 8.24 -12.61 2.87
C SER A 53 8.57 -11.12 2.67
N THR A 54 8.77 -10.36 3.74
CA THR A 54 9.20 -8.95 3.63
C THR A 54 10.53 -8.80 2.88
N GLU A 55 11.43 -9.78 3.04
CA GLU A 55 12.71 -9.83 2.33
C GLU A 55 12.52 -10.06 0.82
N ASP A 56 11.67 -11.02 0.44
CA ASP A 56 11.37 -11.28 -0.96
C ASP A 56 10.62 -10.12 -1.61
N GLN A 57 9.72 -9.44 -0.87
CA GLN A 57 9.06 -8.24 -1.37
C GLN A 57 10.02 -7.08 -1.58
N ALA A 58 10.95 -6.84 -0.65
CA ALA A 58 11.98 -5.82 -0.80
C ALA A 58 12.89 -6.12 -2.00
N ARG A 59 13.35 -7.37 -2.11
CA ARG A 59 14.16 -7.84 -3.23
C ARG A 59 13.40 -7.76 -4.56
N PHE A 60 12.13 -8.12 -4.57
CA PHE A 60 11.29 -8.09 -5.77
C PHE A 60 11.14 -6.66 -6.27
N LEU A 61 10.94 -5.70 -5.36
CA LEU A 61 10.89 -4.28 -5.70
C LEU A 61 12.28 -3.66 -5.93
N ASN A 62 13.37 -4.43 -5.85
CA ASN A 62 14.74 -3.95 -5.94
C ASN A 62 15.03 -2.81 -4.94
N LEU A 63 14.62 -3.00 -3.68
CA LEU A 63 14.79 -2.07 -2.59
C LEU A 63 15.76 -2.63 -1.54
N ASP A 64 16.57 -1.76 -0.96
CA ASP A 64 17.32 -2.07 0.25
C ASP A 64 16.36 -2.34 1.43
N GLN A 65 16.70 -3.30 2.29
CA GLN A 65 15.83 -3.72 3.38
C GLN A 65 15.56 -2.60 4.40
N ALA A 66 16.58 -1.80 4.73
CA ALA A 66 16.42 -0.68 5.65
C ALA A 66 15.53 0.41 5.04
N PHE A 67 15.70 0.67 3.75
CA PHE A 67 14.84 1.61 3.03
C PHE A 67 13.39 1.11 2.88
N PHE A 68 13.20 -0.19 2.66
CA PHE A 68 11.88 -0.83 2.63
C PHE A 68 11.15 -0.66 3.95
N TYR A 69 11.78 -0.98 5.08
CA TYR A 69 11.18 -0.79 6.40
C TYR A 69 10.94 0.69 6.75
N ARG A 70 11.85 1.59 6.36
CA ARG A 70 11.65 3.05 6.50
C ARG A 70 10.40 3.52 5.75
N ALA A 71 10.12 2.97 4.58
CA ALA A 71 8.92 3.29 3.79
C ALA A 71 7.61 2.81 4.41
N LEU A 72 7.68 1.87 5.36
CA LEU A 72 6.51 1.30 6.06
C LEU A 72 6.27 1.94 7.44
N GLN A 73 7.20 2.76 7.94
CA GLN A 73 7.19 3.26 9.32
C GLN A 73 5.90 4.00 9.72
N GLN A 74 5.27 4.72 8.79
CA GLN A 74 4.02 5.46 9.09
C GLN A 74 2.76 4.60 8.89
N LEU A 75 2.90 3.38 8.37
CA LEU A 75 1.77 2.54 7.94
C LEU A 75 1.32 1.51 8.97
N HIS A 76 1.98 1.39 10.13
CA HIS A 76 1.67 0.35 11.13
C HIS A 76 0.20 0.33 11.61
N SER A 77 -0.54 1.43 11.46
CA SER A 77 -1.97 1.51 11.80
C SER A 77 -2.90 0.95 10.73
N VAL A 78 -2.43 0.82 9.48
CA VAL A 78 -3.24 0.41 8.31
C VAL A 78 -2.69 -0.81 7.57
N VAL A 79 -1.41 -1.13 7.80
CA VAL A 79 -0.69 -2.27 7.24
C VAL A 79 -0.05 -3.03 8.38
N TYR A 80 -0.24 -4.35 8.39
CA TYR A 80 0.58 -5.24 9.21
C TYR A 80 1.98 -5.32 8.62
N VAL A 81 2.97 -4.98 9.44
CA VAL A 81 4.38 -5.02 9.10
C VAL A 81 5.06 -6.03 10.02
N PRO A 82 5.44 -7.21 9.53
CA PRO A 82 6.16 -8.19 10.32
C PRO A 82 7.49 -7.65 10.84
N SER A 83 7.82 -8.02 12.07
CA SER A 83 9.16 -7.83 12.63
C SER A 83 10.18 -8.67 11.85
N THR A 84 11.47 -8.32 11.93
CA THR A 84 12.54 -9.09 11.28
C THR A 84 12.64 -10.53 11.79
N ASP A 85 12.16 -10.79 13.00
CA ASP A 85 12.20 -12.13 13.62
C ASP A 85 11.00 -13.00 13.21
N GLU A 86 9.98 -12.42 12.57
CA GLU A 86 8.76 -13.11 12.13
C GLU A 86 8.97 -13.71 10.74
N LEU A 87 9.79 -14.76 10.70
CA LEU A 87 10.13 -15.47 9.45
C LEU A 87 8.87 -16.01 8.76
N ASN A 88 8.77 -15.78 7.45
CA ASN A 88 7.64 -16.17 6.58
C ASN A 88 6.33 -15.39 6.76
N SER A 89 6.29 -14.36 7.61
CA SER A 89 5.15 -13.44 7.66
C SER A 89 5.18 -12.47 6.48
N SER A 90 4.00 -12.14 5.96
CA SER A 90 3.82 -11.25 4.80
C SER A 90 3.08 -9.97 5.19
N LEU A 91 3.41 -8.88 4.50
CA LEU A 91 2.66 -7.63 4.59
C LEU A 91 1.20 -7.83 4.17
N HIS A 92 0.27 -7.26 4.93
CA HIS A 92 -1.13 -7.21 4.52
C HIS A 92 -1.84 -5.97 5.07
N ILE A 93 -2.87 -5.52 4.36
CA ILE A 93 -3.67 -4.35 4.74
C ILE A 93 -4.74 -4.80 5.74
N TYR A 94 -4.87 -4.07 6.85
CA TYR A 94 -5.87 -4.38 7.88
C TYR A 94 -7.31 -4.06 7.45
N HIS A 95 -7.47 -3.01 6.66
CA HIS A 95 -8.78 -2.41 6.39
C HIS A 95 -9.07 -2.34 4.90
N ALA A 96 -10.12 -3.02 4.46
CA ALA A 96 -10.60 -2.91 3.08
C ALA A 96 -10.88 -1.45 2.67
N SER A 97 -11.39 -0.63 3.60
CA SER A 97 -11.65 0.80 3.39
C SER A 97 -10.39 1.62 3.05
N PHE A 98 -9.21 1.18 3.49
CA PHE A 98 -7.94 1.82 3.12
C PHE A 98 -7.54 1.45 1.69
N SER A 99 -7.69 0.18 1.30
CA SER A 99 -7.50 -0.24 -0.10
C SER A 99 -8.47 0.47 -1.03
N ASP A 100 -9.74 0.60 -0.65
CA ASP A 100 -10.76 1.31 -1.44
C ASP A 100 -10.44 2.81 -1.54
N PHE A 101 -9.95 3.41 -0.46
CA PHE A 101 -9.49 4.80 -0.46
C PHE A 101 -8.38 5.03 -1.48
N LEU A 102 -7.39 4.14 -1.53
CA LEU A 102 -6.25 4.25 -2.46
C LEU A 102 -6.62 4.03 -3.94
N LYS A 103 -7.70 3.30 -4.21
CA LYS A 103 -8.22 3.05 -5.57
C LYS A 103 -9.13 4.17 -6.08
N ASP A 104 -9.81 4.89 -5.18
CA ASP A 104 -10.74 5.95 -5.55
C ASP A 104 -10.06 7.32 -5.57
N SER A 105 -9.71 7.79 -6.77
CA SER A 105 -9.13 9.11 -7.00
C SER A 105 -9.94 10.28 -6.44
N ASN A 106 -11.27 10.14 -6.30
CA ASN A 106 -12.11 11.19 -5.73
C ASN A 106 -11.91 11.33 -4.20
N ARG A 107 -11.45 10.27 -3.53
CA ARG A 107 -11.29 10.22 -2.07
C ARG A 107 -9.87 10.57 -1.65
N CYS A 108 -8.87 10.04 -2.34
CA CYS A 108 -7.47 10.15 -1.96
C CYS A 108 -6.66 11.21 -2.70
N ASP A 109 -7.22 11.84 -3.75
CA ASP A 109 -6.60 12.92 -4.50
C ASP A 109 -5.17 12.53 -4.97
N LYS A 110 -4.12 13.26 -4.54
CA LYS A 110 -2.72 12.97 -4.90
C LYS A 110 -2.19 11.60 -4.48
N PHE A 111 -2.90 10.88 -3.61
CA PHE A 111 -2.51 9.56 -3.13
C PHE A 111 -3.16 8.40 -3.90
N SER A 112 -3.83 8.69 -5.02
CA SER A 112 -4.44 7.64 -5.85
C SER A 112 -3.39 6.72 -6.46
N LEU A 113 -3.62 5.42 -6.37
CA LEU A 113 -2.81 4.44 -7.08
C LEU A 113 -3.01 4.59 -8.58
N ASN A 114 -1.91 4.79 -9.29
CA ASN A 114 -1.89 4.65 -10.73
C ASN A 114 -1.75 3.16 -11.07
N GLU A 115 -2.89 2.46 -11.20
CA GLU A 115 -2.91 1.01 -11.44
C GLU A 115 -2.07 0.60 -12.67
N LYS A 116 -2.10 1.41 -13.73
CA LYS A 116 -1.28 1.16 -14.94
C LYS A 116 0.21 1.19 -14.63
N ALA A 117 0.65 2.18 -13.84
CA ALA A 117 2.05 2.28 -13.43
C ALA A 117 2.45 1.12 -12.51
N VAL A 118 1.56 0.71 -11.59
CA VAL A 118 1.80 -0.45 -10.71
C VAL A 118 1.92 -1.73 -11.53
N HIS A 119 1.00 -1.99 -12.45
CA HIS A 119 1.07 -3.16 -13.33
C HIS A 119 2.35 -3.18 -14.18
N TYR A 120 2.74 -2.03 -14.72
CA TYR A 120 3.99 -1.89 -15.49
C TYR A 120 5.21 -2.23 -14.62
N ASP A 121 5.32 -1.64 -13.43
CA ASP A 121 6.44 -1.89 -12.53
C ASP A 121 6.50 -3.35 -12.08
N VAL A 122 5.37 -3.94 -11.67
CA VAL A 122 5.32 -5.36 -11.27
C VAL A 122 5.71 -6.29 -12.42
N ALA A 123 5.27 -6.02 -13.65
CA ALA A 123 5.66 -6.80 -14.82
C ALA A 123 7.17 -6.70 -15.09
N LEU A 124 7.73 -5.49 -14.98
CA LEU A 124 9.17 -5.26 -15.15
C LEU A 124 10.00 -5.98 -14.07
N GLN A 125 9.59 -5.87 -12.80
CA GLN A 125 10.27 -6.55 -11.70
C GLN A 125 10.17 -8.08 -11.82
N ALA A 126 9.02 -8.61 -12.26
CA ALA A 126 8.87 -10.04 -12.50
C ALA A 126 9.83 -10.55 -13.60
N LEU A 127 10.02 -9.78 -14.68
CA LEU A 127 10.99 -10.11 -15.72
C LEU A 127 12.41 -10.18 -15.14
N HIS A 128 12.85 -9.13 -14.43
CA HIS A 128 14.16 -9.12 -13.79
C HIS A 128 14.35 -10.24 -12.77
N TRP A 129 13.30 -10.56 -12.01
CA TRP A 129 13.34 -11.65 -11.06
C TRP A 129 13.58 -12.99 -11.75
N THR A 130 12.92 -13.26 -12.88
CA THR A 130 13.12 -14.51 -13.63
C THR A 130 14.53 -14.60 -14.21
N GLU A 131 15.05 -13.51 -14.77
CA GLU A 131 16.41 -13.46 -15.32
C GLU A 131 17.48 -13.74 -14.23
N ASN A 132 17.29 -13.15 -13.04
CA ASN A 132 18.22 -13.30 -11.92
C ASN A 132 18.05 -14.61 -11.14
N SER A 133 16.91 -15.29 -11.29
CA SER A 133 16.63 -16.60 -10.66
C SER A 133 17.02 -17.78 -11.53
N THR A 134 17.38 -17.56 -12.79
CA THR A 134 17.79 -18.63 -13.69
C THR A 134 19.26 -19.00 -13.40
N PRO A 135 19.59 -20.22 -12.95
CA PRO A 135 20.98 -20.62 -12.83
C PRO A 135 21.59 -20.55 -14.23
N ARG A 136 22.67 -19.76 -14.41
CA ARG A 136 23.47 -19.82 -15.63
C ARG A 136 23.88 -21.28 -15.79
N LYS A 137 23.32 -21.97 -16.79
CA LYS A 137 23.84 -23.27 -17.20
C LYS A 137 25.31 -23.04 -17.52
N ALA A 138 26.20 -23.57 -16.68
CA ALA A 138 27.61 -23.63 -16.97
C ALA A 138 27.75 -24.51 -18.22
N PHE A 139 28.02 -23.87 -19.36
CA PHE A 139 28.51 -24.59 -20.53
C PHE A 139 29.95 -24.97 -20.24
N THR A 140 30.16 -26.23 -19.86
CA THR A 140 31.44 -26.94 -19.94
C THR A 140 31.32 -28.02 -21.00
#